data_AF-A0A4R0NBQ9-F1
#
_entry.id   AF-A0A4R0NBQ9-F1
#
_cell.length_a   1.000
_cell.length_b   1.000
_cell.length_c   1.000
_cell.angle_alpha   90.00
_cell.angle_beta   90.00
_cell.angle_gamma   90.00
#
_symmetry.space_group_name_H-M   'P 1'
#
loop_
_entity.id
_entity.type
_entity.pdbx_description
1 polymer ?
#
loop_
_entity_poly.entity_id
_entity_poly.type
_entity_poly.pdbx_seq_one_letter_code
_entity_poly.pdbx_strand_id
1 'polypeptide(L)'
;MFLGFFKIKRKFNDVNGNATTDGRTGVNIGYNYLNLPATVTKTTPALSITYTYDANGTKLKKVNNTTATVVRNQRLMYYFSASSSYRFDKGWRSTGSVNLNGADINLQGIENSPYRGCGFSVTKELMKDKCYFTAEASNPFSKYRNNTGTTSAPTFYQERTNQRYLRSFSASLNYRFGGLKSSLKKSKKGISNDDNGISPY
;
A
#
# COMPACT_ATOMS: atom_id res chain seq x y z
N MET A 1 21.35 -58.96 -16.86
CA MET A 1 20.07 -58.23 -16.75
C MET A 1 20.07 -57.50 -15.40
N PHE A 2 20.42 -56.22 -15.37
CA PHE A 2 20.42 -55.41 -14.14
C PHE A 2 19.07 -54.71 -14.00
N LEU A 3 18.29 -55.11 -13.00
CA LEU A 3 17.02 -54.47 -12.67
C LEU A 3 17.32 -53.22 -11.83
N GLY A 4 17.39 -52.05 -12.48
CA GLY A 4 17.53 -50.77 -11.78
C GLY A 4 16.23 -50.39 -11.10
N PHE A 5 16.17 -50.44 -9.77
CA PHE A 5 15.03 -49.96 -8.98
C PHE A 5 14.88 -48.44 -9.14
N PHE A 6 13.81 -47.99 -9.80
CA PHE A 6 13.41 -46.59 -9.82
C PHE A 6 12.75 -46.25 -8.48
N LYS A 7 13.47 -45.56 -7.58
CA LYS A 7 12.95 -45.17 -6.27
C LYS A 7 11.96 -44.01 -6.44
N ILE A 8 10.65 -44.29 -6.37
CA ILE A 8 9.59 -43.28 -6.39
C ILE A 8 9.76 -42.39 -5.15
N LYS A 9 10.18 -41.13 -5.36
CA LYS A 9 10.37 -40.16 -4.29
C LYS A 9 9.02 -39.52 -3.94
N ARG A 10 8.34 -40.06 -2.92
CA ARG A 10 7.02 -39.60 -2.45
C ARG A 10 7.14 -38.26 -1.71
N LYS A 11 6.22 -37.33 -1.96
CA LYS A 11 6.00 -36.13 -1.13
C LYS A 11 4.99 -36.49 -0.05
N PHE A 12 5.28 -36.08 1.18
CA PHE A 12 4.33 -36.20 2.30
C PHE A 12 3.77 -34.81 2.58
N ASN A 13 2.45 -34.74 2.79
CA ASN A 13 1.75 -33.50 3.07
C ASN A 13 1.04 -33.58 4.43
N ASP A 14 0.82 -32.44 5.08
CA ASP A 14 -0.04 -32.33 6.26
C ASP A 14 -1.53 -32.20 5.87
N VAL A 15 -2.39 -32.10 6.89
CA VAL A 15 -3.86 -31.94 6.75
C VAL A 15 -4.23 -30.65 6.01
N ASN A 16 -3.36 -29.63 6.07
CA ASN A 16 -3.55 -28.35 5.41
C ASN A 16 -3.02 -28.35 3.96
N GLY A 17 -2.54 -29.51 3.47
CA GLY A 17 -2.02 -29.67 2.11
C GLY A 17 -0.58 -29.16 1.93
N ASN A 18 0.11 -28.76 3.01
CA ASN A 18 1.50 -28.32 2.95
C ASN A 18 2.46 -29.51 2.88
N ALA A 19 3.55 -29.39 2.14
CA ALA A 19 4.55 -30.46 2.01
C ALA A 19 5.45 -30.57 3.26
N THR A 20 5.25 -31.61 4.08
CA THR A 20 6.02 -31.86 5.31
C THR A 20 7.36 -32.53 5.07
N THR A 21 7.54 -33.19 3.93
CA THR A 21 8.82 -33.78 3.52
C THR A 21 9.05 -33.64 2.02
N ASP A 22 10.20 -33.10 1.63
CA ASP A 22 10.67 -33.15 0.25
C ASP A 22 11.33 -34.50 -0.04
N GLY A 23 10.60 -35.37 -0.75
CA GLY A 23 11.10 -36.69 -1.14
C GLY A 23 12.40 -36.66 -1.94
N ARG A 24 12.71 -35.57 -2.67
CA ARG A 24 13.93 -35.42 -3.48
C ARG A 24 15.17 -35.22 -2.61
N THR A 25 15.06 -34.35 -1.61
CA THR A 25 16.18 -33.87 -0.80
C THR A 25 16.22 -34.48 0.60
N GLY A 26 15.16 -35.16 1.04
CA GLY A 26 15.02 -35.79 2.36
C GLY A 26 14.89 -34.76 3.49
N VAL A 27 14.41 -33.57 3.17
CA VAL A 27 14.28 -32.45 4.10
C VAL A 27 12.87 -32.44 4.68
N ASN A 28 12.78 -32.30 6.01
CA ASN A 28 11.53 -32.14 6.72
C ASN A 28 11.23 -30.65 6.91
N ILE A 29 9.98 -30.27 6.69
CA ILE A 29 9.50 -28.89 6.80
C ILE A 29 8.38 -28.85 7.84
N GLY A 30 8.58 -28.08 8.90
CA GLY A 30 7.54 -27.73 9.85
C GLY A 30 6.92 -26.39 9.50
N TYR A 31 5.61 -26.25 9.71
CA TYR A 31 4.85 -25.05 9.39
C TYR A 31 4.33 -24.38 10.66
N ASN A 32 4.10 -23.07 10.61
CA ASN A 32 3.40 -22.33 11.67
C ASN A 32 1.88 -22.32 11.43
N TYR A 33 1.12 -21.68 12.33
CA TYR A 33 -0.33 -21.52 12.21
C TYR A 33 -0.81 -20.72 10.99
N LEU A 34 0.10 -20.02 10.30
CA LEU A 34 -0.19 -19.31 9.04
C LEU A 34 0.12 -20.18 7.80
N ASN A 35 0.39 -21.48 7.98
CA ASN A 35 0.86 -22.38 6.93
C ASN A 35 2.14 -21.91 6.22
N LEU A 36 2.98 -21.15 6.93
CA LEU A 36 4.29 -20.71 6.43
C LEU A 36 5.40 -21.62 6.99
N PRO A 37 6.43 -21.97 6.20
CA PRO A 37 7.55 -22.81 6.67
C PRO A 37 8.28 -22.19 7.88
N ALA A 38 8.19 -22.79 9.05
CA ALA A 38 8.82 -22.33 10.28
C ALA A 38 10.16 -23.02 10.55
N THR A 39 10.27 -24.32 10.25
CA THR A 39 11.48 -25.09 10.47
C THR A 39 11.80 -25.94 9.25
N VAL A 40 13.08 -26.07 8.93
CA VAL A 40 13.57 -26.94 7.86
C VAL A 40 14.73 -27.75 8.42
N THR A 41 14.55 -29.06 8.48
CA THR A 41 15.50 -29.96 9.14
C THR A 41 15.91 -31.11 8.24
N LYS A 42 17.15 -31.57 8.42
CA LYS A 42 17.67 -32.79 7.79
C LYS A 42 18.63 -33.44 8.76
N THR A 43 18.50 -34.74 8.95
CA THR A 43 19.37 -35.48 9.89
C THR A 43 20.76 -35.70 9.30
N THR A 44 20.87 -35.93 7.98
CA THR A 44 22.15 -36.30 7.36
C THR A 44 22.26 -35.82 5.91
N PRO A 45 23.13 -34.83 5.59
CA PRO A 45 23.91 -34.02 6.53
C PRO A 45 23.00 -33.19 7.46
N ALA A 46 23.46 -32.95 8.69
CA ALA A 46 22.70 -32.20 9.68
C ALA A 46 22.43 -30.77 9.19
N LEU A 47 21.16 -30.43 9.01
CA LEU A 47 20.68 -29.10 8.66
C LEU A 47 19.56 -28.71 9.61
N SER A 48 19.61 -27.50 10.15
CA SER A 48 18.49 -26.91 10.88
C SER A 48 18.40 -25.44 10.51
N ILE A 49 17.28 -25.06 9.88
CA ILE A 49 16.95 -23.67 9.57
C ILE A 49 15.66 -23.31 10.30
N THR A 50 15.67 -22.22 11.04
CA THR A 50 14.48 -21.67 11.71
C THR A 50 14.13 -20.32 11.10
N TYR A 51 12.85 -20.15 10.75
CA TYR A 51 12.27 -18.91 10.28
C TYR A 51 11.32 -18.34 11.34
N THR A 52 11.42 -17.05 11.61
CA THR A 52 10.49 -16.33 12.48
C THR A 52 9.73 -15.31 11.65
N TYR A 53 8.42 -15.20 11.87
CA TYR A 53 7.51 -14.33 11.14
C TYR A 53 6.79 -13.38 12.08
N ASP A 54 6.29 -12.26 11.56
CA ASP A 54 5.29 -11.45 12.25
C ASP A 54 3.87 -12.07 12.11
N ALA A 55 2.88 -11.44 12.72
CA ALA A 55 1.49 -11.89 12.68
C ALA A 55 0.86 -11.80 11.27
N ASN A 56 1.43 -10.98 10.37
CA ASN A 56 0.95 -10.81 9.00
C ASN A 56 1.65 -11.76 8.00
N GLY A 57 2.57 -12.60 8.46
CA GLY A 57 3.30 -13.55 7.62
C GLY A 57 4.60 -13.03 6.99
N THR A 58 5.07 -11.84 7.38
CA THR A 58 6.35 -11.28 6.94
C THR A 58 7.51 -11.96 7.69
N LYS A 59 8.54 -12.41 6.96
CA LYS A 59 9.68 -13.10 7.56
C LYS A 59 10.63 -12.11 8.25
N LEU A 60 10.82 -12.26 9.56
CA LEU A 60 11.64 -11.39 10.42
C LEU A 60 13.05 -11.91 10.68
N LYS A 61 13.26 -13.23 10.64
CA LYS A 61 14.53 -13.85 11.00
C LYS A 61 14.76 -15.16 10.25
N LYS A 62 16.02 -15.44 9.92
CA LYS A 62 16.50 -16.77 9.51
C LYS A 62 17.75 -17.13 10.32
N VAL A 63 17.76 -18.34 10.88
CA VAL A 63 18.92 -18.94 11.56
C VAL A 63 19.29 -20.21 10.86
N ASN A 64 20.56 -20.43 10.53
CA ASN A 64 21.07 -21.70 10.02
C ASN A 64 22.11 -22.26 11.01
N ASN A 65 22.06 -23.57 11.27
CA ASN A 65 23.00 -24.25 12.16
C ASN A 65 24.37 -24.53 11.49
N THR A 66 24.41 -24.66 10.15
CA THR A 66 25.64 -25.04 9.43
C THR A 66 26.55 -23.86 9.09
N THR A 67 26.03 -22.64 9.19
CA THR A 67 26.74 -21.39 8.97
C THR A 67 26.15 -20.50 10.04
N ALA A 68 26.89 -20.17 11.09
CA ALA A 68 26.40 -19.44 12.28
C ALA A 68 25.99 -17.98 11.99
N THR A 69 25.43 -17.73 10.81
CA THR A 69 25.01 -16.44 10.29
C THR A 69 23.54 -16.25 10.64
N VAL A 70 23.28 -15.32 11.56
CA VAL A 70 21.93 -14.85 11.87
C VAL A 70 21.61 -13.70 10.94
N VAL A 71 20.67 -13.89 10.02
CA VAL A 71 20.19 -12.81 9.16
C VAL A 71 18.98 -12.17 9.82
N ARG A 72 19.08 -10.87 10.10
CA ARG A 72 18.02 -10.02 10.64
C ARG A 72 18.09 -8.65 9.95
N ASN A 73 16.93 -8.06 9.70
CA ASN A 73 16.84 -6.68 9.25
C ASN A 73 15.85 -5.94 10.15
N GLN A 74 16.36 -5.02 10.97
CA GLN A 74 15.57 -4.26 11.94
C GLN A 74 15.73 -2.78 11.65
N ARG A 75 14.74 -2.18 10.98
CA ARG A 75 14.62 -0.72 10.88
C ARG A 75 13.15 -0.34 11.01
N LEU A 76 12.90 0.93 11.33
CA LEU A 76 11.56 1.47 11.49
C LEU A 76 10.89 1.68 10.12
N MET A 77 9.74 1.04 9.91
CA MET A 77 8.81 1.38 8.85
C MET A 77 7.83 2.42 9.39
N TYR A 78 7.66 3.54 8.70
CA TYR A 78 6.77 4.62 9.13
C TYR A 78 6.02 5.22 7.95
N TYR A 79 4.85 5.75 8.23
CA TYR A 79 4.03 6.50 7.29
C TYR A 79 3.45 7.71 7.99
N PHE A 80 3.53 8.87 7.36
CA PHE A 80 2.91 10.10 7.83
C PHE A 80 2.36 10.87 6.64
N SER A 81 1.10 11.28 6.70
CA SER A 81 0.49 12.17 5.73
C SER A 81 -0.26 13.27 6.45
N ALA A 82 -0.12 14.49 5.96
CA ALA A 82 -0.84 15.64 6.48
C ALA A 82 -1.16 16.60 5.35
N SER A 83 -2.32 17.24 5.44
CA SER A 83 -2.73 18.29 4.52
C SER A 83 -3.53 19.35 5.25
N SER A 84 -3.33 20.60 4.86
CA SER A 84 -4.09 21.74 5.36
C SER A 84 -4.62 22.54 4.19
N SER A 85 -5.89 22.92 4.26
CA SER A 85 -6.54 23.79 3.28
C SER A 85 -7.14 24.99 3.98
N TYR A 86 -6.96 26.17 3.41
CA TYR A 86 -7.63 27.38 3.87
C TYR A 86 -8.40 28.04 2.74
N ARG A 87 -9.64 28.45 3.01
CA ARG A 87 -10.46 29.24 2.08
C ARG A 87 -10.39 30.69 2.51
N PHE A 88 -9.88 31.54 1.63
CA PHE A 88 -9.90 32.97 1.79
C PHE A 88 -11.15 33.56 1.14
N ASP A 89 -11.41 34.82 1.46
CA ASP A 89 -12.45 35.59 0.81
C ASP A 89 -12.21 35.71 -0.70
N LYS A 90 -13.28 36.07 -1.42
CA LYS A 90 -13.27 36.24 -2.88
C LYS A 90 -12.90 34.94 -3.61
N GLY A 91 -13.22 33.79 -3.04
CA GLY A 91 -13.17 32.50 -3.75
C GLY A 91 -11.76 31.93 -3.94
N TRP A 92 -10.79 32.34 -3.12
CA TRP A 92 -9.46 31.73 -3.13
C TRP A 92 -9.38 30.57 -2.15
N ARG A 93 -8.68 29.49 -2.51
CA ARG A 93 -8.34 28.40 -1.61
C ARG A 93 -6.89 28.02 -1.81
N SER A 94 -6.13 27.93 -0.72
CA SER A 94 -4.81 27.31 -0.73
C SER A 94 -4.88 25.93 -0.08
N THR A 95 -4.04 25.02 -0.54
CA THR A 95 -3.81 23.71 0.09
C THR A 95 -2.33 23.41 0.12
N GLY A 96 -1.83 23.02 1.29
CA GLY A 96 -0.50 22.44 1.47
C GLY A 96 -0.64 20.99 1.92
N SER A 97 0.26 20.13 1.46
CA SER A 97 0.30 18.72 1.85
C SER A 97 1.73 18.21 1.97
N VAL A 98 1.91 17.23 2.85
CA VAL A 98 3.16 16.50 3.07
C VAL A 98 2.86 15.02 3.20
N ASN A 99 3.74 14.18 2.65
CA ASN A 99 3.68 12.73 2.73
C ASN A 99 5.09 12.20 3.00
N LEU A 100 5.29 11.50 4.11
CA LEU A 100 6.55 10.87 4.49
C LEU A 100 6.32 9.37 4.57
N ASN A 101 7.12 8.60 3.84
CA ASN A 101 7.12 7.14 3.92
C ASN A 101 8.54 6.69 4.24
N GLY A 102 8.66 5.77 5.19
CA GLY A 102 9.89 5.02 5.46
C GLY A 102 10.25 4.09 4.30
N ALA A 103 11.37 3.39 4.47
CA ALA A 103 11.76 2.35 3.53
C ALA A 103 10.92 1.09 3.73
N ASP A 104 10.69 0.33 2.65
CA ASP A 104 10.13 -1.02 2.73
C ASP A 104 11.25 -2.01 3.07
N ILE A 105 11.06 -2.80 4.12
CA ILE A 105 12.11 -3.62 4.72
C ILE A 105 11.70 -5.08 4.64
N ASN A 106 12.57 -5.88 4.04
CA ASN A 106 12.47 -7.33 4.03
C ASN A 106 13.67 -7.95 4.77
N LEU A 107 13.60 -9.24 5.07
CA LEU A 107 14.68 -9.96 5.76
C LEU A 107 16.05 -9.80 5.08
N GLN A 108 16.07 -9.76 3.74
CA GLN A 108 17.29 -9.76 2.94
C GLN A 108 17.74 -8.36 2.51
N GLY A 109 17.02 -7.30 2.90
CA GLY A 109 17.43 -5.94 2.56
C GLY A 109 16.26 -4.96 2.45
N ILE A 110 16.48 -3.87 1.73
CA ILE A 110 15.53 -2.77 1.58
C ILE A 110 15.02 -2.80 0.15
N GLU A 111 13.71 -2.75 -0.04
CA GLU A 111 13.14 -2.84 -1.39
C GLU A 111 12.86 -1.46 -1.99
N ASN A 112 12.44 -0.50 -1.16
CA ASN A 112 12.20 0.89 -1.55
C ASN A 112 12.90 1.87 -0.61
N SER A 113 13.46 2.94 -1.18
CA SER A 113 14.05 4.02 -0.40
C SER A 113 12.98 4.95 0.21
N PRO A 114 13.24 5.60 1.36
CA PRO A 114 12.28 6.51 1.98
C PRO A 114 11.76 7.58 1.01
N TYR A 115 10.47 7.88 1.09
CA TYR A 115 9.82 8.94 0.31
C TYR A 115 9.54 10.16 1.18
N ARG A 116 9.83 11.34 0.65
CA ARG A 116 9.30 12.59 1.19
C ARG A 116 8.69 13.36 0.04
N GLY A 117 7.38 13.57 0.12
CA GLY A 117 6.62 14.35 -0.83
C GLY A 117 5.98 15.56 -0.18
N CYS A 118 5.83 16.62 -0.94
CA CYS A 118 5.05 17.80 -0.54
C CYS A 118 4.31 18.37 -1.75
N GLY A 119 3.18 19.01 -1.52
CA GLY A 119 2.37 19.59 -2.58
C GLY A 119 1.73 20.89 -2.14
N PHE A 120 1.66 21.85 -3.06
CA PHE A 120 1.00 23.13 -2.86
C PHE A 120 0.03 23.36 -4.00
N SER A 121 -1.22 23.69 -3.69
CA SER A 121 -2.19 24.10 -4.71
C SER A 121 -2.91 25.38 -4.32
N VAL A 122 -3.24 26.16 -5.33
CA VAL A 122 -4.08 27.34 -5.22
C VAL A 122 -5.23 27.19 -6.19
N THR A 123 -6.44 27.30 -5.68
CA THR A 123 -7.67 27.32 -6.47
C THR A 123 -8.29 28.70 -6.38
N LYS A 124 -8.69 29.23 -7.53
CA LYS A 124 -9.48 30.44 -7.66
C LYS A 124 -10.83 30.09 -8.26
N GLU A 125 -11.89 30.41 -7.54
CA GLU A 125 -13.22 30.54 -8.11
C GLU A 125 -13.28 31.80 -8.99
N LEU A 126 -13.44 31.58 -10.29
CA LEU A 126 -13.56 32.63 -11.31
C LEU A 126 -15.03 33.02 -11.51
N MET A 127 -15.95 32.07 -11.33
CA MET A 127 -17.39 32.30 -11.38
C MET A 127 -18.05 31.52 -10.27
N LYS A 128 -18.89 32.20 -9.48
CA LYS A 128 -19.55 31.61 -8.32
C LYS A 128 -20.23 30.28 -8.67
N ASP A 129 -19.80 29.23 -7.99
CA ASP A 129 -20.27 27.86 -8.10
C ASP A 129 -20.13 27.21 -9.50
N LYS A 130 -19.43 27.85 -10.43
CA LYS A 130 -19.40 27.46 -11.85
C LYS A 130 -18.01 27.25 -12.41
N CYS A 131 -17.06 28.14 -12.15
CA CYS A 131 -15.77 28.11 -12.81
C CYS A 131 -14.64 28.19 -11.79
N TYR A 132 -13.73 27.22 -11.83
CA TYR A 132 -12.61 27.12 -10.92
C TYR A 132 -11.32 26.91 -11.70
N PHE A 133 -10.35 27.80 -11.50
CA PHE A 133 -8.98 27.60 -11.95
C PHE A 133 -8.14 27.06 -10.79
N THR A 134 -7.33 26.03 -11.03
CA THR A 134 -6.41 25.50 -10.03
C THR A 134 -5.01 25.42 -10.62
N ALA A 135 -4.02 25.89 -9.86
CA ALA A 135 -2.61 25.68 -10.13
C ALA A 135 -2.01 24.85 -8.97
N GLU A 136 -1.20 23.86 -9.30
CA GLU A 136 -0.57 22.97 -8.33
C GLU A 136 0.91 22.77 -8.65
N ALA A 137 1.71 22.70 -7.59
CA ALA A 137 3.09 22.27 -7.60
C ALA A 137 3.24 21.04 -6.70
N SER A 138 3.57 19.89 -7.29
CA SER A 138 3.81 18.64 -6.58
C SER A 138 5.32 18.33 -6.58
N ASN A 139 5.85 18.09 -5.38
CA ASN A 139 7.26 17.93 -5.07
C ASN A 139 8.17 19.03 -5.68
N PRO A 140 7.83 20.32 -5.54
CA PRO A 140 8.53 21.41 -6.25
C PRO A 140 10.03 21.51 -5.92
N PHE A 141 10.43 21.05 -4.74
CA PHE A 141 11.81 21.12 -4.25
C PHE A 141 12.68 19.93 -4.65
N SER A 142 12.13 18.88 -5.27
CA SER A 142 12.87 17.66 -5.61
C SER A 142 12.59 17.22 -7.04
N LYS A 143 13.54 17.53 -7.96
CA LYS A 143 13.40 17.21 -9.40
C LYS A 143 13.29 15.71 -9.65
N TYR A 144 14.15 14.94 -9.00
CA TYR A 144 14.26 13.50 -9.16
C TYR A 144 14.08 12.79 -7.84
N ARG A 145 13.67 11.53 -7.92
CA ARG A 145 13.76 10.57 -6.84
C ARG A 145 14.51 9.34 -7.30
N ASN A 146 15.46 8.90 -6.50
CA ASN A 146 16.06 7.59 -6.63
C ASN A 146 15.30 6.62 -5.74
N ASN A 147 14.82 5.53 -6.32
CA ASN A 147 14.34 4.38 -5.59
C ASN A 147 15.44 3.34 -5.57
N THR A 148 16.19 3.31 -4.47
CA THR A 148 17.26 2.35 -4.24
C THR A 148 16.75 1.19 -3.41
N GLY A 149 16.90 -0.01 -3.95
CA GLY A 149 16.71 -1.27 -3.24
C GLY A 149 18.06 -1.97 -3.07
N THR A 150 18.31 -2.51 -1.88
CA THR A 150 19.49 -3.29 -1.56
C THR A 150 19.08 -4.70 -1.18
N THR A 151 19.89 -5.68 -1.57
CA THR A 151 19.75 -7.06 -1.12
C THR A 151 21.12 -7.54 -0.70
N SER A 152 21.22 -8.00 0.54
CA SER A 152 22.44 -8.49 1.15
C SER A 152 22.25 -9.93 1.61
N ALA A 153 23.19 -10.77 1.23
CA ALA A 153 23.32 -12.15 1.66
C ALA A 153 24.79 -12.41 2.02
N PRO A 154 25.11 -13.50 2.74
CA PRO A 154 26.50 -13.81 3.08
C PRO A 154 27.44 -13.94 1.87
N THR A 155 26.89 -14.22 0.69
CA THR A 155 27.64 -14.50 -0.54
C THR A 155 27.58 -13.39 -1.58
N PHE A 156 26.71 -12.39 -1.42
CA PHE A 156 26.58 -11.29 -2.38
C PHE A 156 25.96 -10.04 -1.77
N TYR A 157 26.31 -8.89 -2.34
CA TYR A 157 25.65 -7.61 -2.15
C TYR A 157 25.16 -7.11 -3.50
N GLN A 158 23.87 -6.79 -3.59
CA GLN A 158 23.25 -6.25 -4.78
C GLN A 158 22.56 -4.93 -4.46
N GLU A 159 22.78 -3.94 -5.31
CA GLU A 159 22.11 -2.65 -5.25
C GLU A 159 21.43 -2.36 -6.60
N ARG A 160 20.19 -1.92 -6.53
CA ARG A 160 19.41 -1.50 -7.68
C ARG A 160 18.89 -0.10 -7.44
N THR A 161 19.23 0.83 -8.32
CA THR A 161 18.74 2.21 -8.27
C THR A 161 17.92 2.52 -9.51
N ASN A 162 16.68 2.98 -9.30
CA ASN A 162 15.82 3.49 -10.36
C ASN A 162 15.57 4.99 -10.13
N GLN A 163 15.95 5.84 -11.06
CA GLN A 163 15.69 7.28 -10.99
C GLN A 163 14.42 7.64 -11.76
N ARG A 164 13.56 8.43 -11.15
CA ARG A 164 12.32 8.94 -11.76
C ARG A 164 12.20 10.44 -11.56
N TYR A 165 11.55 11.11 -12.51
CA TYR A 165 11.07 12.47 -12.29
C TYR A 165 10.01 12.46 -11.19
N LEU A 166 10.20 13.32 -10.19
CA LEU A 166 9.31 13.41 -9.03
C LEU A 166 8.49 14.71 -9.06
N ARG A 167 9.08 15.78 -9.58
CA ARG A 167 8.48 17.10 -9.62
C ARG A 167 7.49 17.24 -10.76
N SER A 168 6.30 17.74 -10.46
CA SER A 168 5.31 18.11 -11.47
C SER A 168 4.64 19.44 -11.12
N PHE A 169 4.17 20.12 -12.16
CA PHE A 169 3.34 21.32 -12.06
C PHE A 169 2.12 21.09 -12.93
N SER A 170 0.95 21.46 -12.44
CA SER A 170 -0.30 21.32 -13.18
C SER A 170 -1.14 22.58 -13.08
N ALA A 171 -1.92 22.84 -14.12
CA ALA A 171 -2.95 23.86 -14.13
C ALA A 171 -4.22 23.25 -14.73
N SER A 172 -5.37 23.57 -14.15
CA SER A 172 -6.66 23.06 -14.63
C SER A 172 -7.73 24.13 -14.55
N LEU A 173 -8.62 24.12 -15.54
CA LEU A 173 -9.84 24.93 -15.56
C LEU A 173 -11.04 23.98 -15.50
N ASN A 174 -11.86 24.13 -14.47
CA ASN A 174 -13.02 23.30 -14.24
C ASN A 174 -14.29 24.15 -14.37
N TYR A 175 -15.14 23.86 -15.35
CA TYR A 175 -16.42 24.51 -15.54
C TYR A 175 -17.57 23.54 -15.28
N ARG A 176 -18.51 23.94 -14.43
CA ARG A 176 -19.72 23.18 -14.10
C ARG A 176 -20.90 23.77 -14.88
N PHE A 177 -21.38 23.01 -15.85
CA PHE A 177 -22.67 23.29 -16.48
C PHE A 177 -23.78 23.04 -15.44
N GLY A 178 -24.68 24.01 -15.27
CA GLY A 178 -25.75 23.90 -14.26
C GLY A 178 -26.67 22.71 -14.55
N GLY A 179 -27.17 22.07 -13.49
CA GLY A 179 -28.40 21.28 -13.58
C GLY A 179 -29.61 22.19 -13.71
N LEU A 180 -30.71 21.70 -14.28
CA LEU A 180 -32.00 22.40 -14.26
C LEU A 180 -32.28 22.81 -12.82
N LYS A 181 -32.37 24.12 -12.55
CA LYS A 181 -33.08 24.64 -11.37
C LYS A 181 -34.59 24.43 -11.57
N SER A 182 -35.03 23.22 -11.89
CA SER A 182 -36.43 22.88 -11.68
C SER A 182 -36.58 22.69 -10.18
N SER A 183 -36.74 23.80 -9.45
CA SER A 183 -37.77 23.75 -8.42
C SER A 183 -38.98 23.19 -9.15
N LEU A 184 -39.37 21.94 -8.88
CA LEU A 184 -40.67 21.42 -9.28
C LEU A 184 -41.65 22.53 -8.91
N LYS A 185 -42.16 23.24 -9.91
CA LYS A 185 -43.19 24.24 -9.71
C LYS A 185 -44.40 23.39 -9.33
N LYS A 186 -44.51 23.02 -8.05
CA LYS A 186 -45.71 22.37 -7.50
C LYS A 186 -46.84 23.25 -8.01
N SER A 187 -47.69 22.68 -8.86
CA SER A 187 -48.79 23.43 -9.42
C SER A 187 -49.57 24.02 -8.26
N LYS A 188 -49.77 25.33 -8.29
CA LYS A 188 -50.53 26.05 -7.27
C LYS A 188 -52.00 25.67 -7.47
N LYS A 189 -52.39 24.45 -7.08
CA LYS A 189 -53.81 24.10 -6.92
C LYS A 189 -54.26 24.78 -5.63
N GLY A 190 -54.75 26.01 -5.76
CA GLY A 190 -55.56 26.64 -4.73
C GLY A 190 -56.88 25.88 -4.66
N ILE A 191 -57.15 25.25 -3.52
CA ILE A 191 -58.52 24.95 -3.11
C ILE A 191 -58.74 25.83 -1.90
N SER A 192 -59.42 26.96 -2.12
CA SER A 192 -60.02 27.79 -1.08
C SER A 192 -61.39 27.21 -0.80
N ASN A 193 -61.65 26.79 0.43
CA ASN A 193 -62.98 26.39 0.87
C ASN A 193 -63.49 27.47 1.82
N ASP A 194 -64.32 28.39 1.31
CA ASP A 194 -65.11 29.28 2.14
C ASP A 194 -66.38 28.53 2.52
N ASP A 195 -66.26 27.66 3.53
CA ASP A 195 -67.41 27.01 4.13
C ASP A 195 -68.08 28.04 5.05
N ASN A 196 -69.07 28.75 4.50
CA ASN A 196 -69.93 29.64 5.26
C ASN A 196 -70.82 28.77 6.16
N GLY A 197 -70.32 28.48 7.35
CA GLY A 197 -71.09 27.93 8.46
C GLY A 197 -72.27 28.85 8.75
N ILE A 198 -73.43 28.49 8.20
CA ILE A 198 -74.73 28.99 8.68
C ILE A 198 -74.92 28.38 10.07
N SER A 199 -74.76 29.20 11.10
CA SER A 199 -75.25 28.87 12.44
C SER A 199 -76.70 29.35 12.53
N PRO A 200 -77.71 28.47 12.57
CA PRO A 200 -78.99 28.87 13.12
C PRO A 200 -78.91 28.76 14.65
N TYR A 201 -79.47 29.79 15.29
CA TYR A 201 -79.72 29.96 16.72
C TYR A 201 -78.57 30.56 17.53
#